data_AF-A0A7V8LKK7-F1
#
_entry.id   AF-A0A7V8LKK7-F1
#
_cell.length_a   1.000
_cell.length_b   1.000
_cell.length_c   1.000
_cell.angle_alpha   90.00
_cell.angle_beta   90.00
_cell.angle_gamma   90.00
#
_symmetry.space_group_name_H-M   'P 1'
#
loop_
_entity.id
_entity.type
_entity.pdbx_description
1 polymer ?
#
loop_
_entity_poly.entity_id
_entity_poly.type
_entity_poly.pdbx_seq_one_letter_code
_entity_poly.pdbx_strand_id
1 'polypeptide(L)'
;MTRKIQWAAIASTVVAAVWFYFWWTAPPVMGADGLEKARIPAGLIVFASAALLAWWCFAVLRITKQDINSFKNPHMIAALALASVPLLSSAFIALFVIEVLGVWMFIWVGLPCLLFSFLMALVAGPGTGSSGSKISQYLREEENNRRKKRTRIVVGACGAMVLLVGVAFVIVGVPSVGGGSDSTPSSSHYSASESDNFSDIDREFRPSTERSPLGGVGDCIALSGPAKNDVTIQKVDCSAKDATYRIFQLTRQSHECASDSDQEYAPKKTDEGDLFLCLDYNWSRDLCIFPGAATGRWHAVRDVCGPGGERPVKVLYGVANAQDCKAGGFAHPVRKFTVCTETQR
;
A
#
# COMPACT_ATOMS: atom_id res chain seq x y z
N MET A 1 -10.50 28.29 -35.29
CA MET A 1 -9.74 27.15 -34.69
C MET A 1 -9.85 27.09 -33.16
N THR A 2 -10.06 28.23 -32.49
CA THR A 2 -10.17 28.38 -31.02
C THR A 2 -11.32 27.62 -30.35
N ARG A 3 -12.50 27.51 -30.98
CA ARG A 3 -13.66 26.79 -30.38
C ARG A 3 -13.44 25.29 -30.18
N LYS A 4 -12.69 24.60 -31.06
CA LYS A 4 -12.46 23.15 -30.92
C LYS A 4 -11.49 22.82 -29.77
N ILE A 5 -10.60 23.74 -29.42
CA ILE A 5 -9.64 23.58 -28.32
C ILE A 5 -10.33 23.76 -26.97
N GLN A 6 -11.29 24.69 -26.87
CA GLN A 6 -12.09 24.87 -25.65
C GLN A 6 -12.91 23.63 -25.28
N TRP A 7 -13.52 22.96 -26.26
CA TRP A 7 -14.31 21.75 -26.00
C TRP A 7 -13.46 20.57 -25.50
N ALA A 8 -12.23 20.42 -25.98
CA ALA A 8 -11.32 19.38 -25.53
C ALA A 8 -10.85 19.61 -24.08
N ALA A 9 -10.58 20.87 -23.70
CA ALA A 9 -10.22 21.21 -22.33
C ALA A 9 -11.39 20.95 -21.36
N ILE A 10 -12.61 21.40 -21.71
CA ILE A 10 -13.81 21.21 -20.87
C ILE A 10 -14.11 19.72 -20.70
N ALA A 11 -14.05 18.92 -21.77
CA ALA A 11 -14.28 17.48 -21.69
C ALA A 11 -13.29 16.79 -20.74
N SER A 12 -12.01 17.20 -20.76
CA SER A 12 -11.00 16.65 -19.85
C SER A 12 -11.27 17.01 -18.39
N THR A 13 -11.68 18.26 -18.11
CA THR A 13 -11.98 18.69 -16.74
C THR A 13 -13.18 17.95 -16.18
N VAL A 14 -14.20 17.70 -17.02
CA VAL A 14 -15.39 16.92 -16.63
C VAL A 14 -15.02 15.47 -16.35
N VAL A 15 -14.21 14.82 -17.20
CA VAL A 15 -13.75 13.44 -16.96
C VAL A 15 -12.95 13.32 -15.66
N ALA A 16 -12.04 14.26 -15.39
CA ALA A 16 -11.28 14.30 -14.14
C ALA A 16 -12.19 14.50 -12.91
N ALA A 17 -13.19 15.37 -13.01
CA ALA A 17 -14.15 15.62 -11.93
C ALA A 17 -15.06 14.41 -11.67
N VAL A 18 -15.53 13.72 -12.71
CA VAL A 18 -16.32 12.48 -12.57
C VAL A 18 -15.48 11.38 -11.93
N TRP A 19 -14.22 11.21 -12.35
CA TRP A 19 -13.31 10.25 -11.71
C TRP A 19 -13.02 10.57 -10.24
N PHE A 20 -12.81 11.84 -9.92
CA PHE A 20 -12.63 12.28 -8.53
C PHE A 20 -13.89 12.07 -7.68
N TYR A 21 -15.08 12.28 -8.27
CA TYR A 21 -16.34 11.99 -7.61
C TYR A 21 -16.51 10.48 -7.33
N PHE A 22 -16.19 9.62 -8.30
CA PHE A 22 -16.20 8.16 -8.08
C PHE A 22 -15.15 7.70 -7.06
N TRP A 23 -13.98 8.35 -7.00
CA TRP A 23 -12.99 8.13 -5.94
C TRP A 23 -13.56 8.49 -4.56
N TRP A 24 -14.19 9.66 -4.43
CA TRP A 24 -14.70 10.16 -3.15
C TRP A 24 -15.93 9.38 -2.66
N THR A 25 -16.76 8.91 -3.59
CA THR A 25 -18.03 8.23 -3.28
C THR A 25 -17.95 6.71 -3.32
N ALA A 26 -16.76 6.13 -3.48
CA ALA A 26 -16.58 4.69 -3.35
C ALA A 26 -17.15 4.23 -1.99
N PRO A 27 -18.19 3.37 -1.98
CA PRO A 27 -18.85 3.00 -0.75
C PRO A 27 -17.86 2.29 0.18
N PRO A 28 -17.90 2.57 1.49
CA PRO A 28 -17.09 1.84 2.44
C PRO A 28 -17.44 0.35 2.41
N VAL A 29 -16.42 -0.50 2.56
CA VAL A 29 -16.59 -1.96 2.58
C VAL A 29 -16.23 -2.43 3.99
N MET A 30 -17.03 -3.32 4.57
CA MET A 30 -16.74 -3.89 5.89
C MET A 30 -15.52 -4.82 5.79
N GLY A 31 -14.42 -4.44 6.44
CA GLY A 31 -13.24 -5.28 6.66
C GLY A 31 -13.25 -5.89 8.06
N ALA A 32 -12.31 -6.81 8.33
CA ALA A 32 -12.18 -7.50 9.62
C ALA A 32 -11.95 -6.53 10.81
N ASP A 33 -11.42 -5.33 10.54
CA ASP A 33 -11.13 -4.31 11.55
C ASP A 33 -12.16 -3.16 11.57
N GLY A 34 -13.26 -3.28 10.82
CA GLY A 34 -14.34 -2.28 10.72
C GLY A 34 -14.49 -1.63 9.34
N LEU A 35 -15.02 -0.40 9.31
CA LEU A 35 -15.31 0.38 8.09
C LEU A 35 -13.99 0.82 7.42
N GLU A 36 -13.39 -0.05 6.61
CA GLU A 36 -12.22 0.29 5.82
C GLU A 36 -12.61 0.80 4.41
N LYS A 37 -11.91 1.84 3.93
CA LYS A 37 -12.01 2.22 2.51
C LYS A 37 -11.37 1.11 1.69
N ALA A 38 -12.10 0.59 0.69
CA ALA A 38 -11.60 -0.44 -0.22
C ALA A 38 -10.18 -0.08 -0.71
N ARG A 39 -9.20 -0.97 -0.48
CA ARG A 39 -7.88 -0.86 -1.09
C ARG A 39 -8.05 -0.95 -2.60
N ILE A 40 -7.98 0.19 -3.27
CA ILE A 40 -7.86 0.21 -4.73
C ILE A 40 -6.52 -0.48 -5.06
N PRO A 41 -6.49 -1.46 -5.97
CA PRO A 41 -5.25 -2.11 -6.35
C PRO A 41 -4.27 -1.05 -6.85
N ALA A 42 -3.07 -1.01 -6.28
CA ALA A 42 -2.04 -0.01 -6.59
C ALA A 42 -1.78 0.13 -8.11
N GLY A 43 -2.00 -0.96 -8.87
CA GLY A 43 -1.91 -0.94 -10.33
C GLY A 43 -2.88 0.04 -11.01
N LEU A 44 -4.06 0.28 -10.46
CA LEU A 44 -5.06 1.19 -11.05
C LEU A 44 -4.67 2.66 -10.90
N ILE A 45 -4.01 2.99 -9.78
CA ILE A 45 -3.44 4.33 -9.55
C ILE A 45 -2.30 4.57 -10.53
N VAL A 46 -1.38 3.61 -10.69
CA VAL A 46 -0.26 3.71 -11.64
C VAL A 46 -0.77 3.86 -13.07
N PHE A 47 -1.82 3.11 -13.45
CA PHE A 47 -2.40 3.18 -14.79
C PHE A 47 -3.07 4.54 -15.07
N ALA A 48 -3.82 5.07 -14.10
CA ALA A 48 -4.43 6.39 -14.21
C ALA A 48 -3.39 7.52 -14.33
N SER A 49 -2.33 7.46 -13.53
CA SER A 49 -1.21 8.42 -13.59
C SER A 49 -0.48 8.35 -14.94
N ALA A 50 -0.20 7.14 -15.44
CA ALA A 50 0.44 6.94 -16.73
C ALA A 50 -0.43 7.45 -17.89
N ALA A 51 -1.74 7.22 -17.85
CA ALA A 51 -2.68 7.72 -18.86
C ALA A 51 -2.74 9.26 -18.88
N LEU A 52 -2.75 9.91 -17.71
CA LEU A 52 -2.71 11.38 -17.60
C LEU A 52 -1.41 11.96 -18.14
N LEU A 53 -0.27 11.34 -17.83
CA LEU A 53 1.04 11.75 -18.38
C LEU A 53 1.11 11.58 -19.90
N ALA A 54 0.66 10.44 -20.42
CA ALA A 54 0.64 10.17 -21.86
C ALA A 54 -0.26 11.17 -22.60
N TRP A 55 -1.43 11.48 -22.04
CA TRP A 55 -2.34 12.47 -22.60
C TRP A 55 -1.74 13.88 -22.57
N TRP A 56 -1.07 14.26 -21.49
CA TRP A 56 -0.37 15.55 -21.38
C TRP A 56 0.77 15.69 -22.39
N CYS A 57 1.60 14.66 -22.53
CA CYS A 57 2.66 14.62 -23.55
C CYS A 57 2.07 14.78 -24.96
N PHE A 58 0.95 14.12 -25.24
CA PHE A 58 0.26 14.25 -26.53
C PHE A 58 -0.28 15.67 -26.75
N ALA A 59 -0.87 16.30 -25.74
CA ALA A 59 -1.37 17.67 -25.80
C ALA A 59 -0.24 18.67 -26.09
N VAL A 60 0.90 18.54 -25.39
CA VAL A 60 2.09 19.38 -25.61
C VAL A 60 2.62 19.19 -27.02
N LEU A 61 2.77 17.94 -27.50
CA LEU A 61 3.23 17.66 -28.86
C LEU A 61 2.29 18.23 -29.93
N ARG A 62 0.99 18.24 -29.69
CA ARG A 62 0.03 18.85 -30.62
C ARG A 62 0.16 20.36 -30.68
N ILE A 63 0.35 21.01 -29.53
CA ILE A 63 0.55 22.47 -29.44
C ILE A 63 1.87 22.86 -30.11
N THR A 64 2.95 22.10 -29.87
CA THR A 64 4.27 22.40 -30.45
C THR A 64 4.32 22.12 -31.96
N LYS A 65 3.59 21.11 -32.45
CA LYS A 65 3.51 20.80 -33.89
C LYS A 65 2.74 21.85 -34.69
N GLN A 66 1.84 22.62 -34.06
CA GLN A 66 1.08 23.65 -34.76
C GLN A 66 1.87 24.93 -35.02
N ASP A 67 3.00 25.19 -34.34
CA ASP A 67 3.73 26.43 -34.56
C ASP A 67 5.22 26.35 -34.19
N ILE A 68 5.97 25.54 -34.94
CA ILE A 68 7.43 25.38 -34.77
C ILE A 68 8.17 26.72 -34.88
N ASN A 69 7.61 27.72 -35.58
CA ASN A 69 8.21 29.03 -35.74
C ASN A 69 7.99 29.98 -34.54
N SER A 70 7.07 29.67 -33.63
CA SER A 70 6.72 30.53 -32.48
C SER A 70 7.58 30.26 -31.23
N PHE A 71 8.38 29.19 -31.23
CA PHE A 71 9.18 28.74 -30.06
C PHE A 71 10.41 29.60 -29.73
N LYS A 72 10.67 30.68 -30.48
CA LYS A 72 11.78 31.61 -30.17
C LYS A 72 11.45 32.58 -29.03
N ASN A 73 10.20 32.64 -28.57
CA ASN A 73 9.79 33.59 -27.55
C ASN A 73 10.08 33.02 -26.14
N PRO A 74 11.03 33.58 -25.37
CA PRO A 74 11.45 33.04 -24.06
C PRO A 74 10.30 32.97 -23.04
N HIS A 75 9.27 33.81 -23.19
CA HIS A 75 8.09 33.79 -22.35
C HIS A 75 7.24 32.50 -22.50
N MET A 76 7.22 31.90 -23.69
CA MET A 76 6.52 30.62 -23.92
C MET A 76 7.26 29.45 -23.27
N ILE A 77 8.59 29.49 -23.25
CA ILE A 77 9.41 28.46 -22.59
C ILE A 77 9.22 28.54 -21.06
N ALA A 78 9.19 29.75 -20.51
CA ALA A 78 8.93 29.97 -19.08
C ALA A 78 7.52 29.51 -18.68
N ALA A 79 6.50 29.79 -19.50
CA ALA A 79 5.13 29.33 -19.26
C ALA A 79 5.01 27.80 -19.29
N LEU A 80 5.71 27.14 -20.22
CA LEU A 80 5.73 25.68 -20.33
C LEU A 80 6.45 25.02 -19.16
N ALA A 81 7.54 25.63 -18.67
CA ALA A 81 8.25 25.16 -17.48
C ALA A 81 7.41 25.34 -16.21
N LEU A 82 6.69 26.45 -16.06
CA LEU A 82 5.81 26.67 -14.92
C LEU A 82 4.60 25.72 -14.93
N ALA A 83 4.11 25.33 -16.10
CA ALA A 83 2.99 24.39 -16.23
C ALA A 83 3.37 22.93 -15.93
N SER A 84 4.65 22.54 -16.00
CA SER A 84 5.09 21.16 -15.72
C SER A 84 5.41 20.90 -14.24
N VAL A 85 5.63 21.95 -13.43
CA VAL A 85 5.96 21.84 -12.00
C VAL A 85 4.87 21.11 -11.19
N PRO A 86 3.55 21.38 -11.35
CA PRO A 86 2.51 20.71 -10.57
C PRO A 86 2.32 19.22 -10.92
N LEU A 87 2.65 18.84 -12.16
CA LEU A 87 2.58 17.45 -12.63
C LEU A 87 3.74 16.62 -12.09
N LEU A 88 4.94 17.21 -12.05
CA LEU A 88 6.10 16.57 -11.42
C LEU A 88 5.90 16.46 -9.90
N SER A 89 5.34 17.47 -9.25
CA SER A 89 5.08 17.40 -7.81
C SER A 89 3.99 16.39 -7.45
N SER A 90 2.91 16.29 -8.23
CA SER A 90 1.85 15.28 -8.01
C SER A 90 2.32 13.85 -8.26
N ALA A 91 3.15 13.62 -9.30
CA ALA A 91 3.82 12.34 -9.50
C ALA A 91 4.76 12.01 -8.32
N PHE A 92 5.45 13.00 -7.77
CA PHE A 92 6.31 12.86 -6.61
C PHE A 92 5.54 12.48 -5.34
N ILE A 93 4.41 13.15 -5.09
CA ILE A 93 3.56 12.89 -3.93
C ILE A 93 2.92 11.49 -4.05
N ALA A 94 2.49 11.08 -5.25
CA ALA A 94 1.98 9.73 -5.49
C ALA A 94 3.05 8.64 -5.24
N LEU A 95 4.31 8.92 -5.57
CA LEU A 95 5.44 8.03 -5.27
C LEU A 95 5.83 8.05 -3.78
N PHE A 96 5.64 9.19 -3.10
CA PHE A 96 5.89 9.35 -1.66
C PHE A 96 4.87 8.57 -0.82
N VAL A 97 3.61 8.54 -1.23
CA VAL A 97 2.51 7.84 -0.52
C VAL A 97 2.63 6.30 -0.58
N ILE A 98 3.47 5.74 -1.46
CA ILE A 98 3.70 4.28 -1.60
C ILE A 98 4.87 3.79 -0.69
N GLU A 99 5.27 4.61 0.28
CA GLU A 99 6.23 4.41 1.38
C GLU A 99 7.08 3.11 1.42
N VAL A 100 8.40 3.36 1.42
CA VAL A 100 9.59 2.47 1.54
C VAL A 100 10.44 2.38 0.28
N LEU A 101 9.87 2.22 -0.93
CA LEU A 101 10.68 2.22 -2.18
C LEU A 101 10.98 3.62 -2.73
N GLY A 102 10.12 4.60 -2.44
CA GLY A 102 10.27 5.98 -2.93
C GLY A 102 11.52 6.69 -2.40
N VAL A 103 11.87 6.46 -1.12
CA VAL A 103 13.08 7.03 -0.50
C VAL A 103 14.34 6.46 -1.15
N TRP A 104 14.38 5.15 -1.41
CA TRP A 104 15.50 4.51 -2.08
C TRP A 104 15.62 4.94 -3.54
N MET A 105 14.52 5.09 -4.28
CA MET A 105 14.54 5.61 -5.65
C MET A 105 14.95 7.09 -5.71
N PHE A 106 14.57 7.90 -4.73
CA PHE A 106 15.03 9.29 -4.66
C PHE A 106 16.55 9.39 -4.40
N ILE A 107 17.07 8.56 -3.50
CA ILE A 107 18.50 8.50 -3.21
C ILE A 107 19.30 8.00 -4.42
N TRP A 108 18.85 6.92 -5.06
CA TRP A 108 19.60 6.28 -6.16
C TRP A 108 19.39 6.92 -7.53
N VAL A 109 18.25 7.54 -7.80
CA VAL A 109 17.92 8.08 -9.14
C VAL A 109 17.69 9.58 -9.09
N GLY A 110 16.97 10.08 -8.08
CA GLY A 110 16.71 11.51 -7.91
C GLY A 110 17.97 12.35 -7.69
N LEU A 111 18.84 11.90 -6.77
CA LEU A 111 20.06 12.62 -6.41
C LEU A 111 21.06 12.70 -7.58
N PRO A 112 21.34 11.62 -8.34
CA PRO A 112 22.21 11.70 -9.52
C PRO A 112 21.63 12.56 -10.63
N CYS A 113 20.31 12.51 -10.87
CA CYS A 113 19.67 13.36 -11.88
C CYS A 113 19.74 14.85 -11.50
N LEU A 114 19.53 15.21 -10.23
CA LEU A 114 19.67 16.58 -9.75
C LEU A 114 21.11 17.09 -9.86
N LEU A 115 22.08 16.26 -9.46
CA LEU A 115 23.50 16.58 -9.63
C LEU A 115 23.88 16.76 -11.10
N PHE A 116 23.36 15.91 -11.99
CA PHE A 116 23.58 16.04 -13.43
C PHE A 116 22.96 17.31 -14.01
N SER A 117 21.72 17.65 -13.62
CA SER A 117 21.09 18.92 -14.04
C SER A 117 21.87 20.14 -13.54
N PHE A 118 22.40 20.10 -12.32
CA PHE A 118 23.22 21.17 -11.77
C PHE A 118 24.56 21.31 -12.51
N LEU A 119 25.22 20.20 -12.84
CA LEU A 119 26.44 20.18 -13.65
C LEU A 119 26.20 20.74 -15.06
N MET A 120 25.08 20.40 -15.68
CA MET A 120 24.71 20.93 -16.99
C MET A 120 24.43 22.45 -16.96
N ALA A 121 23.87 22.95 -15.87
CA ALA A 121 23.67 24.39 -15.67
C ALA A 121 25.00 25.15 -15.50
N LEU A 122 26.00 24.56 -14.83
CA LEU A 122 27.32 25.15 -14.68
C LEU A 122 28.12 25.21 -15.99
N VAL A 123 27.94 24.22 -16.88
CA VAL A 123 28.59 24.20 -18.20
C VAL A 123 27.95 25.22 -19.15
N ALA A 124 26.69 25.59 -18.94
CA ALA A 124 25.99 26.64 -19.66
C ALA A 124 26.30 28.03 -19.05
N GLY A 125 27.57 28.43 -19.04
CA GLY A 125 28.00 29.73 -18.53
C GLY A 125 27.25 30.91 -19.17
N PRO A 126 27.08 32.04 -18.44
CA PRO A 126 26.33 33.19 -18.93
C PRO A 126 27.00 33.78 -20.16
N GLY A 127 26.30 33.72 -21.29
CA GLY A 127 26.75 34.31 -22.55
C GLY A 127 26.80 35.83 -22.42
N THR A 128 27.98 36.39 -22.20
CA THR A 128 28.22 37.82 -22.24
C THR A 128 28.14 38.30 -23.68
N GLY A 129 27.04 38.98 -24.00
CA GLY A 129 26.82 39.58 -25.30
C GLY A 129 27.72 40.79 -25.51
N SER A 130 28.85 40.60 -26.17
CA SER A 130 29.65 41.70 -26.71
C SER A 130 29.29 41.95 -28.18
N SER A 131 28.93 43.20 -28.46
CA SER A 131 28.57 43.71 -29.78
C SER A 131 29.83 43.79 -30.65
N GLY A 132 29.89 43.03 -31.74
CA GLY A 132 31.07 42.99 -32.59
C GLY A 132 30.76 42.66 -34.04
N SER A 133 31.13 43.60 -34.92
CA SER A 133 31.60 43.51 -36.32
C SER A 133 31.35 42.22 -37.14
N LYS A 134 31.04 42.40 -38.44
CA LYS A 134 30.69 41.36 -39.43
C LYS A 134 31.64 40.15 -39.53
N ILE A 135 32.89 40.25 -39.08
CA ILE A 135 33.83 39.11 -39.02
C ILE A 135 33.40 38.07 -37.95
N SER A 136 32.64 38.49 -36.94
CA SER A 136 32.13 37.61 -35.88
C SER A 136 31.05 36.62 -36.35
N GLN A 137 30.38 36.88 -37.47
CA GLN A 137 29.30 36.01 -37.95
C GLN A 137 29.81 34.68 -38.49
N TYR A 138 30.96 34.67 -39.20
CA TYR A 138 31.52 33.44 -39.75
C TYR A 138 32.07 32.51 -38.67
N LEU A 139 32.80 33.05 -37.69
CA LEU A 139 33.29 32.24 -36.56
C LEU A 139 32.14 31.70 -35.69
N ARG A 140 31.06 32.49 -35.54
CA ARG A 140 29.86 32.07 -34.79
C ARG A 140 29.10 30.94 -35.48
N GLU A 141 29.13 30.86 -36.80
CA GLU A 141 28.46 29.79 -37.54
C GLU A 141 29.20 28.45 -37.44
N GLU A 142 30.54 28.47 -37.47
CA GLU A 142 31.35 27.26 -37.29
C GLU A 142 31.23 26.69 -35.87
N GLU A 143 31.20 27.57 -34.86
CA GLU A 143 31.05 27.18 -33.46
C GLU A 143 29.64 26.61 -33.17
N ASN A 144 28.60 27.16 -33.81
CA ASN A 144 27.24 26.66 -33.70
C ASN A 144 27.07 25.28 -34.34
N ASN A 145 27.82 24.99 -35.41
CA ASN A 145 27.82 23.68 -36.05
C ASN A 145 28.55 22.62 -35.19
N ARG A 146 29.65 23.01 -34.51
CA ARG A 146 30.31 22.14 -33.51
C ARG A 146 29.42 21.90 -32.29
N ARG A 147 28.69 22.91 -31.80
CA ARG A 147 27.70 22.75 -30.72
C ARG A 147 26.58 21.78 -31.14
N LYS A 148 25.99 21.94 -32.33
CA LYS A 148 24.95 21.02 -32.85
C LYS A 148 25.43 19.57 -32.93
N LYS A 149 26.68 19.32 -33.34
CA LYS A 149 27.25 17.96 -33.34
C LYS A 149 27.38 17.40 -31.92
N ARG A 150 27.86 18.19 -30.96
CA ARG A 150 27.96 17.77 -29.54
C ARG A 150 26.58 17.49 -28.93
N THR A 151 25.59 18.34 -29.20
CA THR A 151 24.22 18.13 -28.67
C THR A 151 23.58 16.85 -29.23
N ARG A 152 23.80 16.52 -30.51
CA ARG A 152 23.28 15.27 -31.10
C ARG A 152 23.91 14.02 -30.47
N ILE A 153 25.21 14.06 -30.15
CA ILE A 153 25.90 12.93 -29.51
C ILE A 153 25.37 12.72 -28.08
N VAL A 154 25.18 13.80 -27.32
CA VAL A 154 24.66 13.71 -25.94
C VAL A 154 23.21 13.21 -25.88
N VAL A 155 22.34 13.70 -26.77
CA VAL A 155 20.94 13.24 -26.84
C VAL A 155 20.85 11.76 -27.23
N GLY A 156 21.70 11.31 -28.16
CA GLY A 156 21.78 9.90 -28.54
C GLY A 156 22.23 9.00 -27.39
N ALA A 157 23.26 9.42 -26.63
CA ALA A 157 23.77 8.66 -25.50
C ALA A 157 22.75 8.52 -24.35
N CYS A 158 22.02 9.59 -24.03
CA CYS A 158 20.96 9.55 -23.03
C CYS A 158 19.79 8.63 -23.47
N GLY A 159 19.38 8.69 -24.73
CA GLY A 159 18.32 7.83 -25.27
C GLY A 159 18.69 6.35 -25.20
N ALA A 160 19.93 5.99 -25.56
CA ALA A 160 20.42 4.62 -25.46
C ALA A 160 20.46 4.12 -24.01
N MET A 161 20.86 4.96 -23.06
CA MET A 161 20.93 4.57 -21.65
C MET A 161 19.55 4.29 -21.04
N VAL A 162 18.54 5.11 -21.37
CA VAL A 162 17.15 4.89 -20.93
C VAL A 162 16.58 3.57 -21.47
N LEU A 163 16.89 3.26 -22.73
CA LEU A 163 16.47 2.00 -23.36
C LEU A 163 17.10 0.78 -22.67
N LEU A 164 18.39 0.86 -22.35
CA LEU A 164 19.10 -0.21 -21.62
C LEU A 164 18.57 -0.42 -20.20
N VAL A 165 18.28 0.66 -19.46
CA VAL A 165 17.70 0.57 -18.10
C VAL A 165 16.28 0.01 -18.15
N GLY A 166 15.48 0.42 -19.14
CA GLY A 166 14.13 -0.13 -19.35
C GLY A 166 14.14 -1.64 -19.64
N VAL A 167 15.07 -2.10 -20.47
CA VAL A 167 15.24 -3.53 -20.76
C VAL A 167 15.72 -4.31 -19.53
N ALA A 168 16.65 -3.76 -18.74
CA ALA A 168 17.11 -4.38 -17.50
C ALA A 168 15.96 -4.56 -16.48
N PHE A 169 15.04 -3.60 -16.37
CA PHE A 169 13.86 -3.71 -15.51
C PHE A 169 12.87 -4.80 -15.93
N VAL A 170 12.77 -5.07 -17.24
CA VAL A 170 11.94 -6.17 -17.76
C VAL A 170 12.59 -7.54 -17.49
N ILE A 171 13.92 -7.63 -17.60
CA ILE A 171 14.67 -8.88 -17.39
C ILE A 171 14.78 -9.25 -15.90
N VAL A 172 14.96 -8.28 -15.01
CA VAL A 172 15.20 -8.54 -13.57
C VAL A 172 13.92 -8.92 -12.81
N GLY A 173 12.74 -8.80 -13.43
CA GLY A 173 11.52 -9.42 -12.93
C GLY A 173 10.99 -8.77 -11.65
N VAL A 174 9.83 -8.12 -11.76
CA VAL A 174 8.97 -7.95 -10.58
C VAL A 174 8.76 -9.36 -10.00
N PRO A 175 9.09 -9.64 -8.72
CA PRO A 175 8.77 -10.92 -8.13
C PRO A 175 7.27 -11.13 -8.32
N SER A 176 6.94 -12.19 -9.05
CA SER A 176 5.55 -12.57 -9.33
C SER A 176 4.83 -12.71 -7.99
N VAL A 177 3.97 -11.74 -7.68
CA VAL A 177 2.82 -12.00 -6.82
C VAL A 177 2.04 -13.05 -7.58
N GLY A 178 2.05 -14.29 -7.08
CA GLY A 178 1.38 -15.44 -7.66
C GLY A 178 -0.12 -15.18 -7.78
N GLY A 179 -0.53 -14.61 -8.91
CA GLY A 179 -1.90 -14.61 -9.38
C GLY A 179 -2.20 -15.98 -9.96
N GLY A 180 -2.61 -16.91 -9.10
CA GLY A 180 -3.29 -18.12 -9.52
C GLY A 180 -4.68 -17.74 -10.03
N SER A 181 -4.84 -17.64 -11.35
CA SER A 181 -6.13 -17.56 -12.01
C SER A 181 -6.65 -18.97 -12.33
N ASP A 182 -7.95 -19.13 -12.07
CA ASP A 182 -8.87 -20.12 -12.63
C ASP A 182 -8.65 -21.60 -12.33
N SER A 183 -9.23 -21.99 -11.19
CA SER A 183 -10.23 -23.04 -11.22
C SER A 183 -11.48 -22.53 -10.53
N THR A 184 -12.55 -22.27 -11.28
CA THR A 184 -13.91 -22.27 -10.75
C THR A 184 -14.10 -23.56 -9.96
N PRO A 185 -14.25 -23.53 -8.63
CA PRO A 185 -14.69 -24.73 -7.93
C PRO A 185 -16.15 -24.87 -8.31
N SER A 186 -16.45 -25.90 -9.11
CA SER A 186 -17.75 -26.53 -9.01
C SER A 186 -18.05 -26.73 -7.53
N SER A 187 -19.28 -26.43 -7.12
CA SER A 187 -19.81 -26.61 -5.77
C SER A 187 -19.82 -28.10 -5.38
N SER A 188 -18.65 -28.73 -5.28
CA SER A 188 -18.48 -29.87 -4.42
C SER A 188 -18.61 -29.30 -3.01
N HIS A 189 -19.76 -29.54 -2.39
CA HIS A 189 -19.90 -29.58 -0.95
C HIS A 189 -18.81 -30.54 -0.41
N TYR A 190 -17.57 -30.07 -0.29
CA TYR A 190 -16.68 -30.59 0.72
C TYR A 190 -17.37 -30.20 2.00
N SER A 191 -18.01 -31.16 2.64
CA SER A 191 -18.49 -31.01 4.01
C SER A 191 -17.26 -30.70 4.84
N ALA A 192 -16.95 -29.41 4.99
CA ALA A 192 -16.00 -28.94 5.98
C ALA A 192 -16.43 -29.60 7.29
N SER A 193 -15.49 -30.26 7.96
CA SER A 193 -15.77 -30.79 9.28
C SER A 193 -16.16 -29.59 10.15
N GLU A 194 -17.33 -29.65 10.77
CA GLU A 194 -17.83 -28.60 11.65
C GLU A 194 -17.77 -29.09 13.09
N SER A 195 -17.43 -28.18 14.01
CA SER A 195 -17.45 -28.45 15.44
C SER A 195 -18.08 -27.29 16.18
N ASP A 196 -18.67 -27.61 17.31
CA ASP A 196 -19.32 -26.68 18.21
C ASP A 196 -18.57 -26.61 19.57
N ASN A 197 -17.39 -27.25 19.62
CA ASN A 197 -16.41 -27.19 20.69
C ASN A 197 -15.36 -26.11 20.38
N PHE A 198 -15.39 -25.04 21.17
CA PHE A 198 -14.47 -23.90 21.04
C PHE A 198 -13.20 -24.04 21.89
N SER A 199 -13.17 -25.00 22.81
CA SER A 199 -12.04 -25.24 23.70
C SER A 199 -10.91 -26.02 23.02
N ASP A 200 -11.24 -26.78 21.96
CA ASP A 200 -10.30 -27.61 21.21
C ASP A 200 -10.52 -27.43 19.71
N ILE A 201 -9.85 -26.44 19.13
CA ILE A 201 -9.90 -26.13 17.70
C ILE A 201 -8.69 -26.78 17.03
N ASP A 202 -8.94 -27.74 16.12
CA ASP A 202 -7.87 -28.37 15.34
C ASP A 202 -7.00 -27.30 14.64
N ARG A 203 -5.68 -27.44 14.81
CA ARG A 203 -4.63 -26.56 14.27
C ARG A 203 -4.61 -25.11 14.78
N GLU A 204 -5.40 -24.77 15.80
CA GLU A 204 -5.28 -23.48 16.48
C GLU A 204 -3.86 -23.31 17.03
N PHE A 205 -3.39 -24.30 17.79
CA PHE A 205 -2.13 -24.26 18.49
C PHE A 205 -0.95 -24.71 17.65
N ARG A 206 0.15 -23.93 17.69
CA ARG A 206 1.45 -24.33 17.18
C ARG A 206 2.19 -25.06 18.30
N PRO A 207 2.64 -26.32 18.10
CA PRO A 207 3.41 -27.03 19.11
C PRO A 207 4.67 -26.24 19.47
N SER A 208 4.86 -25.96 20.76
CA SER A 208 6.08 -25.32 21.27
C SER A 208 6.44 -25.90 22.63
N THR A 209 7.73 -26.08 22.86
CA THR A 209 8.29 -26.42 24.18
C THR A 209 8.74 -25.18 24.95
N GLU A 210 8.74 -24.01 24.30
CA GLU A 210 9.08 -22.76 24.96
C GLU A 210 7.95 -22.31 25.89
N ARG A 211 8.30 -21.56 26.94
CA ARG A 211 7.35 -20.94 27.88
C ARG A 211 7.81 -19.53 28.22
N SER A 212 6.86 -18.61 28.25
CA SER A 212 7.03 -17.29 28.85
C SER A 212 6.62 -17.34 30.34
N PRO A 213 7.17 -16.47 31.21
CA PRO A 213 6.61 -16.22 32.54
C PRO A 213 5.11 -15.91 32.54
N LEU A 214 4.58 -15.37 31.43
CA LEU A 214 3.17 -15.05 31.24
C LEU A 214 2.31 -16.27 30.81
N GLY A 215 2.92 -17.38 30.42
CA GLY A 215 2.23 -18.59 29.98
C GLY A 215 2.93 -19.35 28.85
N GLY A 216 2.45 -20.56 28.60
CA GLY A 216 2.77 -21.37 27.43
C GLY A 216 1.62 -21.41 26.43
N VAL A 217 1.85 -22.09 25.30
CA VAL A 217 0.78 -22.39 24.34
C VAL A 217 -0.37 -23.13 25.03
N GLY A 218 -1.60 -22.67 24.78
CA GLY A 218 -2.83 -23.14 25.39
C GLY A 218 -3.24 -22.42 26.69
N ASP A 219 -2.34 -21.67 27.32
CA ASP A 219 -2.70 -20.84 28.48
C ASP A 219 -3.53 -19.62 28.06
N CYS A 220 -4.41 -19.17 28.95
CA CYS A 220 -5.23 -17.99 28.73
C CYS A 220 -4.68 -16.76 29.44
N ILE A 221 -4.90 -15.60 28.82
CA ILE A 221 -4.47 -14.31 29.33
C ILE A 221 -5.57 -13.25 29.21
N ALA A 222 -5.55 -12.31 30.14
CA ALA A 222 -6.34 -11.10 30.11
C ALA A 222 -5.43 -9.92 29.75
N LEU A 223 -5.86 -9.12 28.76
CA LEU A 223 -5.23 -7.85 28.41
C LEU A 223 -6.07 -6.70 28.93
N SER A 224 -5.41 -5.69 29.48
CA SER A 224 -6.05 -4.46 29.96
C SER A 224 -5.09 -3.27 29.84
N GLY A 225 -5.57 -2.08 30.19
CA GLY A 225 -4.79 -0.84 30.14
C GLY A 225 -5.35 0.16 29.13
N PRO A 226 -5.02 1.46 29.30
CA PRO A 226 -5.64 2.54 28.55
C PRO A 226 -5.18 2.61 27.08
N ALA A 227 -3.99 2.08 26.75
CA ALA A 227 -3.42 2.20 25.41
C ALA A 227 -2.43 1.06 25.08
N LYS A 228 -2.11 0.85 23.80
CA LYS A 228 -1.16 -0.19 23.35
C LYS A 228 0.25 -0.05 23.96
N ASN A 229 0.66 1.16 24.33
CA ASN A 229 1.94 1.42 25.00
C ASN A 229 1.89 1.24 26.52
N ASP A 230 0.71 1.17 27.13
CA ASP A 230 0.51 0.95 28.57
C ASP A 230 -0.45 -0.22 28.80
N VAL A 231 0.11 -1.44 28.74
CA VAL A 231 -0.65 -2.69 28.72
C VAL A 231 -0.34 -3.46 29.99
N THR A 232 -1.40 -3.89 30.67
CA THR A 232 -1.32 -4.85 31.76
C THR A 232 -1.80 -6.20 31.25
N ILE A 233 -0.92 -7.20 31.33
CA ILE A 233 -1.18 -8.59 30.96
C ILE A 233 -1.18 -9.45 32.21
N GLN A 234 -2.11 -10.41 32.28
CA GLN A 234 -2.18 -11.37 33.38
C GLN A 234 -2.55 -12.74 32.84
N LYS A 235 -1.85 -13.78 33.33
CA LYS A 235 -2.28 -15.17 33.13
C LYS A 235 -3.52 -15.42 33.98
N VAL A 236 -4.55 -15.97 33.37
CA VAL A 236 -5.84 -16.23 34.02
C VAL A 236 -6.34 -17.64 33.68
N ASP A 237 -7.29 -18.14 34.46
CA ASP A 237 -7.98 -19.38 34.12
C ASP A 237 -8.80 -19.20 32.85
N CYS A 238 -8.77 -20.17 31.92
CA CYS A 238 -9.47 -20.06 30.63
C CYS A 238 -10.99 -19.96 30.75
N SER A 239 -11.57 -20.44 31.85
CA SER A 239 -13.00 -20.30 32.15
C SER A 239 -13.35 -18.92 32.72
N ALA A 240 -12.36 -18.13 33.13
CA ALA A 240 -12.58 -16.80 33.65
C ALA A 240 -13.19 -15.88 32.59
N LYS A 241 -14.06 -14.98 33.03
CA LYS A 241 -14.78 -14.06 32.14
C LYS A 241 -13.83 -13.13 31.38
N ASP A 242 -12.78 -12.68 32.04
CA ASP A 242 -11.76 -11.77 31.52
C ASP A 242 -10.66 -12.46 30.69
N ALA A 243 -10.65 -13.80 30.65
CA ALA A 243 -9.79 -14.60 29.79
C ALA A 243 -10.18 -14.43 28.32
N THR A 244 -9.81 -13.29 27.74
CA THR A 244 -10.22 -12.87 26.39
C THR A 244 -9.38 -13.56 25.32
N TYR A 245 -8.14 -13.92 25.65
CA TYR A 245 -7.18 -14.46 24.69
C TYR A 245 -6.56 -15.78 25.16
N ARG A 246 -6.16 -16.61 24.18
CA ARG A 246 -5.34 -17.81 24.34
C ARG A 246 -4.01 -17.64 23.62
N ILE A 247 -2.94 -18.12 24.23
CA ILE A 247 -1.62 -18.15 23.58
C ILE A 247 -1.62 -19.32 22.60
N PHE A 248 -1.57 -19.05 21.29
CA PHE A 248 -1.50 -20.13 20.30
C PHE A 248 -0.10 -20.39 19.77
N GLN A 249 0.80 -19.42 19.89
CA GLN A 249 2.18 -19.51 19.47
C GLN A 249 3.04 -18.56 20.33
N LEU A 250 4.27 -18.99 20.61
CA LEU A 250 5.32 -18.16 21.20
C LEU A 250 6.43 -17.97 20.16
N THR A 251 6.95 -16.75 20.04
CA THR A 251 8.00 -16.42 19.07
C THR A 251 9.05 -15.48 19.67
N ARG A 252 10.19 -15.32 18.98
CA ARG A 252 11.24 -14.38 19.39
C ARG A 252 11.00 -12.99 18.82
N GLN A 253 10.24 -12.91 17.72
CA GLN A 253 9.94 -11.66 17.01
C GLN A 253 8.48 -11.62 16.60
N SER A 254 7.88 -10.43 16.59
CA SER A 254 6.46 -10.23 16.22
C SER A 254 6.15 -10.78 14.81
N HIS A 255 7.01 -10.53 13.82
CA HIS A 255 6.76 -10.98 12.44
C HIS A 255 6.80 -12.52 12.25
N GLU A 256 7.21 -13.28 13.26
CA GLU A 256 7.18 -14.75 13.24
C GLU A 256 5.81 -15.30 13.68
N CYS A 257 4.93 -14.46 14.23
CA CYS A 257 3.54 -14.83 14.48
C CYS A 257 2.84 -15.16 13.16
N ALA A 258 1.94 -16.14 13.20
CA ALA A 258 1.08 -16.40 12.05
C ALA A 258 0.32 -15.11 11.69
N SER A 259 0.27 -14.77 10.40
CA SER A 259 -0.37 -13.52 9.94
C SER A 259 -1.88 -13.47 10.18
N ASP A 260 -2.46 -14.57 10.67
CA ASP A 260 -3.87 -14.71 11.07
C ASP A 260 -4.06 -14.75 12.59
N SER A 261 -3.14 -14.16 13.35
CA SER A 261 -3.24 -13.91 14.80
C SER A 261 -4.28 -12.82 15.06
N ASP A 262 -5.15 -13.02 16.05
CA ASP A 262 -6.14 -11.99 16.43
C ASP A 262 -5.50 -10.80 17.17
N GLN A 263 -4.44 -11.07 17.93
CA GLN A 263 -3.66 -10.05 18.63
C GLN A 263 -2.21 -10.51 18.80
N GLU A 264 -1.30 -9.56 18.99
CA GLU A 264 0.08 -9.85 19.38
C GLU A 264 0.44 -9.06 20.65
N TYR A 265 1.27 -9.66 21.50
CA TYR A 265 1.82 -8.99 22.67
C TYR A 265 3.34 -9.14 22.74
N ALA A 266 4.01 -7.98 22.85
CA ALA A 266 5.43 -7.89 23.12
C ALA A 266 5.64 -7.66 24.63
N PRO A 267 6.44 -8.50 25.32
CA PRO A 267 6.88 -8.23 26.67
C PRO A 267 7.55 -6.86 26.78
N LYS A 268 7.19 -6.09 27.81
CA LYS A 268 7.73 -4.75 28.08
C LYS A 268 8.69 -4.74 29.26
N LYS A 269 8.55 -5.70 30.17
CA LYS A 269 9.37 -5.81 31.36
C LYS A 269 10.19 -7.09 31.32
N THR A 270 11.34 -7.07 32.00
CA THR A 270 12.25 -8.22 32.04
C THR A 270 11.66 -9.45 32.71
N ASP A 271 10.73 -9.27 33.65
CA ASP A 271 10.02 -10.34 34.35
C ASP A 271 8.88 -10.97 33.52
N GLU A 272 8.48 -10.34 32.40
CA GLU A 272 7.52 -10.88 31.43
C GLU A 272 8.18 -11.83 30.41
N GLY A 273 9.52 -11.91 30.41
CA GLY A 273 10.32 -12.73 29.49
C GLY A 273 10.67 -12.01 28.18
N ASP A 274 11.19 -12.77 27.22
CA ASP A 274 11.70 -12.28 25.93
C ASP A 274 10.90 -12.83 24.72
N LEU A 275 9.85 -13.61 24.97
CA LEU A 275 9.02 -14.21 23.94
C LEU A 275 7.79 -13.35 23.65
N PHE A 276 7.54 -13.10 22.38
CA PHE A 276 6.28 -12.56 21.88
C PHE A 276 5.18 -13.61 22.03
N LEU A 277 3.99 -13.15 22.42
CA LEU A 277 2.79 -13.97 22.51
C LEU A 277 1.92 -13.67 21.28
N CYS A 278 1.68 -14.68 20.46
CA CYS A 278 0.68 -14.64 19.39
C CYS A 278 -0.63 -15.18 19.96
N LEU A 279 -1.69 -14.39 19.84
CA LEU A 279 -2.92 -14.55 20.61
C LEU A 279 -4.12 -14.73 19.69
N ASP A 280 -4.96 -15.68 20.06
CA ASP A 280 -6.29 -15.87 19.49
C ASP A 280 -7.36 -15.56 20.52
N TYR A 281 -8.57 -15.26 20.07
CA TYR A 281 -9.70 -15.12 20.97
C TYR A 281 -10.05 -16.43 21.68
N ASN A 282 -10.29 -16.34 22.98
CA ASN A 282 -10.75 -17.46 23.79
C ASN A 282 -12.27 -17.64 23.65
N TRP A 283 -12.67 -18.24 22.54
CA TRP A 283 -14.07 -18.45 22.20
C TRP A 283 -14.81 -19.30 23.25
N SER A 284 -16.04 -18.89 23.57
CA SER A 284 -16.99 -19.69 24.37
C SER A 284 -18.39 -19.43 23.87
N ARG A 285 -19.26 -20.43 23.95
CA ARG A 285 -20.65 -20.31 23.51
C ARG A 285 -21.46 -19.32 24.34
N ASP A 286 -21.11 -19.20 25.62
CA ASP A 286 -21.90 -18.45 26.60
C ASP A 286 -21.47 -16.97 26.69
N LEU A 287 -20.35 -16.60 26.06
CA LEU A 287 -19.78 -15.27 26.10
C LEU A 287 -19.54 -14.76 24.68
N CYS A 288 -19.60 -13.45 24.53
CA CYS A 288 -19.28 -12.76 23.29
C CYS A 288 -17.90 -12.13 23.38
N ILE A 289 -17.23 -12.07 22.23
CA ILE A 289 -16.04 -11.24 22.04
C ILE A 289 -16.51 -9.89 21.50
N PHE A 290 -16.09 -8.81 22.13
CA PHE A 290 -16.28 -7.45 21.65
C PHE A 290 -14.95 -6.96 21.09
N PRO A 291 -14.76 -6.94 19.76
CA PRO A 291 -13.53 -6.44 19.15
C PRO A 291 -13.23 -5.01 19.59
N GLY A 292 -11.96 -4.62 19.60
CA GLY A 292 -11.54 -3.32 20.11
C GLY A 292 -12.32 -2.13 19.51
N ALA A 293 -12.59 -2.18 18.19
CA ALA A 293 -13.39 -1.17 17.50
C ALA A 293 -14.81 -1.00 18.06
N ALA A 294 -15.45 -2.09 18.50
CA ALA A 294 -16.81 -2.04 19.05
C ALA A 294 -16.86 -1.40 20.45
N THR A 295 -15.76 -1.45 21.21
CA THR A 295 -15.68 -0.93 22.58
C THR A 295 -14.91 0.39 22.68
N GLY A 296 -14.33 0.87 21.58
CA GLY A 296 -13.39 2.00 21.59
C GLY A 296 -12.07 1.68 22.30
N ARG A 297 -11.78 0.39 22.54
CA ARG A 297 -10.54 -0.08 23.18
C ARG A 297 -9.58 -0.60 22.13
N TRP A 298 -8.30 -0.63 22.48
CA TRP A 298 -7.28 -1.18 21.58
C TRP A 298 -7.20 -2.72 21.61
N HIS A 299 -7.82 -3.35 22.61
CA HIS A 299 -7.93 -4.79 22.80
C HIS A 299 -9.40 -5.20 22.80
N ALA A 300 -9.67 -6.47 22.53
CA ALA A 300 -11.01 -7.04 22.65
C ALA A 300 -11.40 -7.25 24.11
N VAL A 301 -12.69 -7.39 24.37
CA VAL A 301 -13.25 -7.71 25.68
C VAL A 301 -14.13 -8.94 25.56
N ARG A 302 -14.06 -9.86 26.51
CA ARG A 302 -14.96 -11.00 26.63
C ARG A 302 -15.99 -10.74 27.73
N ASP A 303 -17.28 -10.76 27.39
CA ASP A 303 -18.38 -10.50 28.33
C ASP A 303 -19.65 -11.26 27.90
N VAL A 304 -20.68 -11.20 28.72
CA VAL A 304 -22.05 -11.60 28.37
C VAL A 304 -22.45 -10.90 27.08
N CYS A 305 -23.10 -11.67 26.21
CA CYS A 305 -23.54 -11.19 24.92
C CYS A 305 -24.49 -9.99 25.03
N GLY A 306 -24.21 -8.97 24.23
CA GLY A 306 -24.95 -7.73 24.12
C GLY A 306 -24.57 -6.99 22.83
N PRO A 307 -25.21 -5.85 22.51
CA PRO A 307 -25.03 -5.17 21.23
C PRO A 307 -23.57 -4.93 20.85
N GLY A 308 -23.20 -5.34 19.63
CA GLY A 308 -21.82 -5.24 19.10
C GLY A 308 -20.87 -6.37 19.53
N GLY A 309 -21.36 -7.34 20.30
CA GLY A 309 -20.61 -8.56 20.63
C GLY A 309 -20.74 -9.63 19.55
N GLU A 310 -19.68 -10.41 19.37
CA GLU A 310 -19.61 -11.53 18.43
C GLU A 310 -19.77 -12.83 19.20
N ARG A 311 -20.92 -13.50 19.03
CA ARG A 311 -21.17 -14.80 19.66
C ARG A 311 -20.69 -15.91 18.74
N PRO A 312 -19.79 -16.82 19.17
CA PRO A 312 -19.39 -17.94 18.32
C PRO A 312 -20.53 -18.96 18.21
N VAL A 313 -20.76 -19.44 16.99
CA VAL A 313 -21.84 -20.37 16.64
C VAL A 313 -21.28 -21.75 16.32
N LYS A 314 -20.22 -21.81 15.52
CA LYS A 314 -19.51 -23.05 15.14
C LYS A 314 -18.13 -22.74 14.60
N VAL A 315 -17.30 -23.78 14.50
CA VAL A 315 -15.99 -23.75 13.86
C VAL A 315 -16.05 -24.59 12.59
N LEU A 316 -15.54 -24.05 11.50
CA LEU A 316 -15.36 -24.74 10.22
C LEU A 316 -13.88 -25.09 10.05
N TYR A 317 -13.56 -26.37 9.94
CA TYR A 317 -12.18 -26.83 9.71
C TYR A 317 -11.86 -26.95 8.22
N GLY A 318 -10.62 -26.65 7.87
CA GLY A 318 -10.14 -26.62 6.48
C GLY A 318 -10.58 -25.38 5.69
N VAL A 319 -11.31 -24.46 6.31
CA VAL A 319 -11.88 -23.27 5.67
C VAL A 319 -11.05 -22.05 6.05
N ALA A 320 -10.60 -21.30 5.04
CA ALA A 320 -9.71 -20.14 5.17
C ALA A 320 -10.44 -18.80 5.06
N ASN A 321 -11.78 -18.79 5.09
CA ASN A 321 -12.62 -17.65 4.77
C ASN A 321 -14.00 -17.73 5.46
N ALA A 322 -14.72 -16.62 5.58
CA ALA A 322 -15.98 -16.55 6.34
C ALA A 322 -17.25 -16.75 5.48
N GLN A 323 -17.12 -17.17 4.22
CA GLN A 323 -18.21 -17.19 3.24
C GLN A 323 -19.29 -18.21 3.62
N ASP A 324 -18.88 -19.32 4.24
CA ASP A 324 -19.78 -20.38 4.70
C ASP A 324 -20.43 -20.06 6.07
N CYS A 325 -20.12 -18.88 6.65
CA CYS A 325 -20.73 -18.40 7.88
C CYS A 325 -21.92 -17.47 7.58
N LYS A 326 -23.13 -17.86 8.00
CA LYS A 326 -24.39 -17.17 7.69
C LYS A 326 -24.44 -15.70 8.14
N ALA A 327 -23.85 -15.39 9.30
CA ALA A 327 -23.95 -14.06 9.93
C ALA A 327 -22.60 -13.31 10.01
N GLY A 328 -21.52 -13.93 9.52
CA GLY A 328 -20.15 -13.42 9.70
C GLY A 328 -19.26 -14.44 10.43
N GLY A 329 -17.97 -14.13 10.50
CA GLY A 329 -17.01 -15.00 11.18
C GLY A 329 -15.58 -14.47 11.10
N PHE A 330 -14.72 -15.08 11.91
CA PHE A 330 -13.30 -14.78 12.03
C PHE A 330 -12.52 -15.91 11.35
N ALA A 331 -11.88 -15.59 10.22
CA ALA A 331 -11.17 -16.57 9.42
C ALA A 331 -9.69 -16.58 9.76
N HIS A 332 -9.13 -17.77 9.93
CA HIS A 332 -7.70 -18.01 10.16
C HIS A 332 -7.11 -18.76 8.94
N PRO A 333 -6.76 -18.03 7.86
CA PRO A 333 -6.38 -18.64 6.58
C PRO A 333 -5.07 -19.43 6.60
N VAL A 334 -4.12 -19.09 7.51
CA VAL A 334 -2.83 -19.79 7.61
C VAL A 334 -3.03 -21.14 8.29
N ARG A 335 -3.86 -21.17 9.35
CA ARG A 335 -4.15 -22.39 10.14
C ARG A 335 -5.34 -23.19 9.61
N LYS A 336 -6.08 -22.62 8.66
CA LYS A 336 -7.20 -23.22 7.91
C LYS A 336 -8.36 -23.61 8.82
N PHE A 337 -8.80 -22.69 9.67
CA PHE A 337 -10.09 -22.80 10.35
C PHE A 337 -10.80 -21.45 10.35
N THR A 338 -12.11 -21.46 10.53
CA THR A 338 -12.92 -20.25 10.62
C THR A 338 -13.93 -20.39 11.75
N VAL A 339 -13.99 -19.40 12.63
CA VAL A 339 -15.00 -19.33 13.69
C VAL A 339 -16.17 -18.52 13.18
N CYS A 340 -17.30 -19.17 12.91
CA CYS A 340 -18.52 -18.49 12.53
C CYS A 340 -19.13 -17.81 13.74
N THR A 341 -19.49 -16.54 13.60
CA THR A 341 -20.07 -15.73 14.68
C THR A 341 -21.41 -15.14 14.27
N GLU A 342 -22.16 -14.69 15.28
CA GLU A 342 -23.36 -13.89 15.12
C GLU A 342 -23.18 -12.58 15.91
N THR A 343 -23.14 -11.45 15.19
CA THR A 343 -23.15 -10.13 15.81
C THR A 343 -24.47 -9.89 16.54
N GLN A 344 -24.38 -9.68 17.84
CA GLN A 344 -25.52 -9.40 18.70
C GLN A 344 -26.01 -7.97 18.47
N ARG A 345 -27.33 -7.78 18.38
CA ARG A 345 -27.98 -6.51 18.07
C ARG A 345 -28.68 -5.89 19.26
#